data_AF-A0A6L5ZKW0-F1
#
_entry.id   AF-A0A6L5ZKW0-F1
#
_cell.length_a   1.000
_cell.length_b   1.000
_cell.length_c   1.000
_cell.angle_alpha   90.00
_cell.angle_beta   90.00
_cell.angle_gamma   90.00
#
_symmetry.space_group_name_H-M   'P 1'
#
loop_
_entity.id
_entity.type
_entity.pdbx_description
1 polymer ?
#
loop_
_entity_poly.entity_id
_entity_poly.type
_entity_poly.pdbx_seq_one_letter_code
_entity_poly.pdbx_strand_id
1 'polypeptide(L)'
;TLKRAIEVSCNTVFYGIADKMWTDAGGNDADRNSADPIAETAKMFGLNSKTGIDLPGEATGRVSSRTFKVANWEQKRDTWCANAISGYPETRKTNPKQADYFTALDRENCADGFRWREGDALNAAIGQGDTAVTPLQMAMAYSAIANGGTLYQPQMVKAIIGADGRVVDEIAPVVTDRVDVSRTAISFITSALRGVTTDGSGETPFAGFPLNQIPIASKTGSAQVTGNKVSTSWFASFAPANKPRYAVVMMVTQGGTGSKTSGPSVRKIYEELFGVTGTSVNPAQSVLIGGAPLKRLPSVRPDGTPVAPRGKMSGLSSASGGGG
;
A
#
# COMPACT_ATOMS: atom_id res chain seq x y z
N THR A 1 21.20 -10.34 -7.98
CA THR A 1 20.77 -9.22 -8.84
C THR A 1 19.64 -8.46 -8.15
N LEU A 2 19.40 -7.19 -8.50
CA LEU A 2 18.29 -6.41 -7.92
C LEU A 2 16.92 -7.05 -8.21
N LYS A 3 16.72 -7.60 -9.42
CA LYS A 3 15.50 -8.32 -9.78
C LYS A 3 15.19 -9.44 -8.79
N ARG A 4 16.17 -10.32 -8.50
CA ARG A 4 15.97 -11.42 -7.56
C ARG A 4 15.65 -10.93 -6.15
N ALA A 5 16.27 -9.83 -5.72
CA ALA A 5 16.01 -9.25 -4.41
C ALA A 5 14.54 -8.81 -4.26
N ILE A 6 13.93 -8.28 -5.31
CA ILE A 6 12.49 -7.94 -5.35
C ILE A 6 11.64 -9.20 -5.28
N GLU A 7 11.96 -10.22 -6.07
CA GLU A 7 11.22 -11.49 -6.15
C GLU A 7 11.11 -12.20 -4.78
N VAL A 8 12.25 -12.33 -4.09
CA VAL A 8 12.34 -13.06 -2.80
C VAL A 8 12.24 -12.18 -1.58
N SER A 9 12.09 -10.85 -1.75
CA SER A 9 12.03 -9.88 -0.66
C SER A 9 13.30 -9.86 0.21
N CYS A 10 14.47 -9.79 -0.42
CA CYS A 10 15.76 -9.83 0.29
C CYS A 10 16.12 -8.46 0.91
N ASN A 11 15.98 -8.33 2.23
CA ASN A 11 16.27 -7.07 2.95
C ASN A 11 17.73 -6.61 2.77
N THR A 12 18.71 -7.51 2.79
CA THR A 12 20.14 -7.16 2.76
C THR A 12 20.54 -6.33 1.54
N VAL A 13 19.92 -6.60 0.38
CA VAL A 13 20.17 -5.82 -0.85
C VAL A 13 19.63 -4.40 -0.69
N PHE A 14 18.43 -4.25 -0.13
CA PHE A 14 17.83 -2.92 0.11
C PHE A 14 18.54 -2.15 1.22
N TYR A 15 19.09 -2.83 2.24
CA TYR A 15 19.97 -2.19 3.22
C TYR A 15 21.22 -1.60 2.56
N GLY A 16 21.91 -2.36 1.69
CA GLY A 16 23.08 -1.83 0.97
C GLY A 16 22.77 -0.67 0.02
N ILE A 17 21.59 -0.69 -0.63
CA ILE A 17 21.13 0.45 -1.45
C ILE A 17 20.87 1.68 -0.58
N ALA A 18 20.20 1.48 0.56
CA ALA A 18 19.85 2.56 1.49
C ALA A 18 21.08 3.17 2.15
N ASP A 19 22.04 2.34 2.58
CA ASP A 19 23.32 2.77 3.13
C ASP A 19 24.08 3.64 2.13
N LYS A 20 24.18 3.18 0.87
CA LYS A 20 24.80 3.96 -0.20
C LYS A 20 24.10 5.30 -0.42
N MET A 21 22.76 5.31 -0.52
CA MET A 21 22.00 6.56 -0.69
C MET A 21 22.17 7.51 0.49
N TRP A 22 22.21 6.99 1.73
CA TRP A 22 22.40 7.77 2.94
C TRP A 22 23.81 8.37 2.99
N THR A 23 24.84 7.58 2.65
CA THR A 23 26.24 8.01 2.58
C THR A 23 26.43 9.07 1.50
N ASP A 24 25.93 8.84 0.28
CA ASP A 24 26.01 9.79 -0.84
C ASP A 24 25.27 11.11 -0.51
N ALA A 25 24.26 11.06 0.36
CA ALA A 25 23.53 12.23 0.86
C ALA A 25 24.21 12.93 2.07
N GLY A 26 25.47 12.60 2.38
CA GLY A 26 26.27 13.25 3.43
C GLY A 26 26.33 12.50 4.77
N GLY A 27 25.69 11.33 4.87
CA GLY A 27 25.79 10.46 6.04
C GLY A 27 25.47 11.17 7.37
N ASN A 28 26.42 11.13 8.30
CA ASN A 28 26.32 11.76 9.62
C ASN A 28 26.45 13.28 9.60
N ASP A 29 27.06 13.84 8.55
CA ASP A 29 27.30 15.28 8.38
C ASP A 29 26.16 15.98 7.62
N ALA A 30 25.23 15.18 7.08
CA ALA A 30 24.04 15.66 6.40
C ALA A 30 23.11 16.45 7.34
N ASP A 31 22.64 17.59 6.85
CA ASP A 31 21.67 18.44 7.55
C ASP A 31 20.21 18.01 7.27
N ARG A 32 19.26 18.79 7.77
CA ARG A 32 17.81 18.53 7.59
C ARG A 32 17.30 18.72 6.16
N ASN A 33 18.03 19.45 5.32
CA ASN A 33 17.68 19.78 3.95
C ASN A 33 18.41 18.89 2.93
N SER A 34 19.36 18.08 3.40
CA SER A 34 20.09 17.12 2.60
C SER A 34 19.15 16.09 2.00
N ALA A 35 19.53 15.54 0.85
CA ALA A 35 18.69 14.64 0.09
C ALA A 35 18.24 13.42 0.91
N ASP A 36 17.02 12.96 0.65
CA ASP A 36 16.47 11.73 1.18
C ASP A 36 15.79 10.95 0.03
N PRO A 37 16.57 10.28 -0.83
CA PRO A 37 16.04 9.71 -2.08
C PRO A 37 14.90 8.71 -1.87
N ILE A 38 14.91 7.98 -0.75
CA ILE A 38 13.85 7.02 -0.41
C ILE A 38 12.57 7.77 -0.08
N ALA A 39 12.63 8.77 0.80
CA ALA A 39 11.46 9.54 1.20
C ALA A 39 10.92 10.40 0.06
N GLU A 40 11.81 10.99 -0.75
CA GLU A 40 11.46 11.76 -1.95
C GLU A 40 10.74 10.88 -2.96
N THR A 41 11.28 9.70 -3.27
CA THR A 41 10.62 8.74 -4.18
C THR A 41 9.27 8.29 -3.62
N ALA A 42 9.18 8.00 -2.32
CA ALA A 42 7.91 7.63 -1.68
C ALA A 42 6.84 8.74 -1.85
N LYS A 43 7.23 10.01 -1.66
CA LYS A 43 6.34 11.17 -1.87
C LYS A 43 5.93 11.31 -3.33
N MET A 44 6.82 11.06 -4.29
CA MET A 44 6.49 11.06 -5.73
C MET A 44 5.39 10.05 -6.08
N PHE A 45 5.28 8.94 -5.33
CA PHE A 45 4.19 7.96 -5.47
C PHE A 45 2.93 8.29 -4.66
N GLY A 46 2.84 9.49 -4.07
CA GLY A 46 1.67 9.94 -3.30
C GLY A 46 1.63 9.43 -1.85
N LEU A 47 2.74 8.91 -1.32
CA LEU A 47 2.83 8.54 0.09
C LEU A 47 3.06 9.79 0.95
N ASN A 48 2.60 9.76 2.22
CA ASN A 48 2.67 10.89 3.15
C ASN A 48 1.79 12.10 2.75
N SER A 49 0.77 11.89 1.92
CA SER A 49 -0.25 12.89 1.58
C SER A 49 -1.63 12.26 1.49
N LYS A 50 -2.67 13.09 1.58
CA LYS A 50 -4.03 12.65 1.28
C LYS A 50 -4.12 12.28 -0.20
N THR A 51 -4.79 11.17 -0.50
CA THR A 51 -5.11 10.74 -1.86
C THR A 51 -6.14 11.64 -2.53
N GLY A 52 -6.95 12.32 -1.71
CA GLY A 52 -8.05 13.15 -2.19
C GLY A 52 -9.31 12.34 -2.48
N ILE A 53 -9.43 11.11 -1.96
CA ILE A 53 -10.66 10.33 -2.09
C ILE A 53 -11.87 11.14 -1.64
N ASP A 54 -12.99 10.96 -2.34
CA ASP A 54 -14.30 11.57 -2.07
C ASP A 54 -15.00 10.96 -0.84
N LEU A 55 -14.21 10.61 0.18
CA LEU A 55 -14.67 10.10 1.48
C LEU A 55 -14.05 10.91 2.63
N PRO A 56 -14.79 11.15 3.72
CA PRO A 56 -14.26 11.82 4.90
C PRO A 56 -13.27 10.93 5.67
N GLY A 57 -12.46 11.55 6.53
CA GLY A 57 -11.64 10.82 7.51
C GLY A 57 -10.33 10.23 6.97
N GLU A 58 -9.89 10.65 5.78
CA GLU A 58 -8.64 10.17 5.21
C GLU A 58 -7.41 10.53 6.08
N ALA A 59 -6.60 9.53 6.41
CA ALA A 59 -5.28 9.69 7.01
C ALA A 59 -4.20 9.93 5.95
N THR A 60 -3.27 10.85 6.23
CA THR A 60 -2.13 11.16 5.36
C THR A 60 -1.06 10.07 5.36
N GLY A 61 -1.07 9.16 6.33
CA GLY A 61 0.08 8.34 6.65
C GLY A 61 1.29 9.19 7.07
N ARG A 62 2.46 8.57 7.03
CA ARG A 62 3.77 9.20 7.23
C ARG A 62 4.86 8.39 6.54
N VAL A 63 5.88 9.08 6.05
CA VAL A 63 7.09 8.48 5.48
C VAL A 63 8.27 8.90 6.35
N SER A 64 9.02 7.91 6.85
CA SER A 64 10.25 8.13 7.60
C SER A 64 11.21 8.96 6.76
N SER A 65 11.72 10.06 7.30
CA SER A 65 12.67 10.94 6.59
C SER A 65 13.42 11.87 7.53
N ARG A 66 14.47 12.52 7.01
CA ARG A 66 15.19 13.62 7.70
C ARG A 66 14.21 14.69 8.22
N THR A 67 13.36 15.19 7.33
CA THR A 67 12.37 16.22 7.68
C THR A 67 11.36 15.76 8.73
N PHE A 68 10.93 14.49 8.67
CA PHE A 68 10.02 13.92 9.65
C PHE A 68 10.66 13.82 11.03
N LYS A 69 11.92 13.37 11.14
CA LYS A 69 12.63 13.28 12.43
C LYS A 69 12.70 14.64 13.12
N VAL A 70 13.08 15.68 12.38
CA VAL A 70 13.16 17.05 12.90
C VAL A 70 11.79 17.52 13.38
N ALA A 71 10.75 17.41 12.56
CA ALA A 71 9.40 17.84 12.93
C ALA A 71 8.83 17.08 14.13
N ASN A 72 9.04 15.76 14.19
CA ASN A 72 8.60 14.93 15.32
C ASN A 72 9.37 15.26 16.60
N TRP A 73 10.67 15.59 16.49
CA TRP A 73 11.46 16.05 17.61
C TRP A 73 11.02 17.42 18.11
N GLU A 74 10.81 18.39 17.23
CA GLU A 74 10.30 19.71 17.61
C GLU A 74 8.97 19.62 18.38
N GLN A 75 8.11 18.68 18.02
CA GLN A 75 6.84 18.46 18.71
C GLN A 75 6.99 17.81 20.09
N LYS A 76 7.98 16.92 20.29
CA LYS A 76 8.05 16.02 21.46
C LYS A 76 9.23 16.29 22.39
N ARG A 77 10.20 17.08 21.96
CA ARG A 77 11.46 17.32 22.68
C ARG A 77 11.22 17.73 24.12
N ASP A 78 10.31 18.67 24.36
CA ASP A 78 10.11 19.19 25.73
C ASP A 78 9.63 18.08 26.67
N THR A 79 8.73 17.20 26.20
CA THR A 79 8.29 16.01 26.92
C THR A 79 9.42 15.01 27.13
N TRP A 80 10.18 14.69 26.08
CA TRP A 80 11.31 13.77 26.17
C TRP A 80 12.38 14.28 27.13
N CYS A 81 12.74 15.57 27.06
CA CYS A 81 13.72 16.17 27.95
C CYS A 81 13.24 16.23 29.40
N ALA A 82 11.96 16.50 29.64
CA ALA A 82 11.37 16.42 30.97
C ALA A 82 11.48 14.99 31.52
N ASN A 83 11.02 14.00 30.75
CA ASN A 83 11.05 12.58 31.15
C ASN A 83 12.46 12.02 31.28
N ALA A 84 13.44 12.51 30.51
CA ALA A 84 14.85 12.14 30.64
C ALA A 84 15.43 12.49 32.02
N ILE A 85 14.83 13.47 32.70
CA ILE A 85 15.21 13.92 34.05
C ILE A 85 14.29 13.27 35.09
N SER A 86 12.97 13.38 34.91
CA SER A 86 11.97 12.92 35.90
C SER A 86 11.77 11.40 35.92
N GLY A 87 12.15 10.73 34.83
CA GLY A 87 11.86 9.32 34.61
C GLY A 87 10.36 9.01 34.55
N TYR A 88 10.04 7.73 34.70
CA TYR A 88 8.69 7.18 34.62
C TYR A 88 8.22 6.61 35.97
N PRO A 89 7.78 7.44 36.94
CA PRO A 89 7.50 7.00 38.31
C PRO A 89 6.37 5.97 38.39
N GLU A 90 5.29 6.14 37.61
CA GLU A 90 4.17 5.18 37.63
C GLU A 90 4.56 3.83 37.01
N THR A 91 5.28 3.82 35.89
CA THR A 91 5.82 2.58 35.30
C THR A 91 6.81 1.92 36.25
N ARG A 92 7.63 2.71 36.97
CA ARG A 92 8.64 2.17 37.89
C ARG A 92 8.03 1.38 39.04
N LYS A 93 6.83 1.76 39.52
CA LYS A 93 6.12 1.02 40.59
C LYS A 93 5.84 -0.44 40.22
N THR A 94 5.55 -0.71 38.94
CA THR A 94 5.16 -2.05 38.47
C THR A 94 6.26 -2.75 37.67
N ASN A 95 7.10 -2.00 36.96
CA ASN A 95 8.18 -2.51 36.13
C ASN A 95 9.40 -1.56 36.08
N PRO A 96 10.31 -1.63 37.06
CA PRO A 96 11.49 -0.77 37.14
C PRO A 96 12.39 -0.81 35.89
N LYS A 97 12.63 -2.02 35.34
CA LYS A 97 13.48 -2.18 34.14
C LYS A 97 12.91 -1.47 32.92
N GLN A 98 11.59 -1.51 32.76
CA GLN A 98 10.91 -0.80 31.68
C GLN A 98 10.95 0.72 31.88
N ALA A 99 10.81 1.19 33.12
CA ALA A 99 10.95 2.61 33.43
C ALA A 99 12.37 3.12 33.15
N ASP A 100 13.41 2.35 33.51
CA ASP A 100 14.81 2.66 33.19
C ASP A 100 15.02 2.73 31.67
N TYR A 101 14.50 1.75 30.94
CA TYR A 101 14.57 1.70 29.49
C TYR A 101 13.91 2.92 28.83
N PHE A 102 12.67 3.26 29.22
CA PHE A 102 11.98 4.45 28.69
C PHE A 102 12.70 5.76 29.04
N THR A 103 13.26 5.87 30.24
CA THR A 103 14.04 7.04 30.65
C THR A 103 15.31 7.19 29.80
N ALA A 104 16.00 6.08 29.51
CA ALA A 104 17.17 6.08 28.64
C ALA A 104 16.81 6.48 27.20
N LEU A 105 15.71 5.95 26.65
CA LEU A 105 15.21 6.35 25.33
C LEU A 105 14.89 7.85 25.26
N ASP A 106 14.24 8.39 26.28
CA ASP A 106 13.90 9.81 26.31
C ASP A 106 15.13 10.71 26.46
N ARG A 107 16.18 10.24 27.15
CA ARG A 107 17.48 10.93 27.20
C ARG A 107 18.13 10.99 25.82
N GLU A 108 18.14 9.89 25.08
CA GLU A 108 18.65 9.86 23.70
C GLU A 108 17.80 10.76 22.79
N ASN A 109 16.48 10.60 22.82
CA ASN A 109 15.56 11.40 22.00
C ASN A 109 15.67 12.90 22.29
N CYS A 110 15.82 13.29 23.56
CA CYS A 110 16.05 14.69 23.94
C CYS A 110 17.35 15.23 23.31
N ALA A 111 18.45 14.48 23.42
CA ALA A 111 19.77 14.92 22.96
C ALA A 111 19.87 15.02 21.44
N ASP A 112 19.41 14.00 20.71
CA ASP A 112 19.67 13.89 19.27
C ASP A 112 18.57 13.13 18.48
N GLY A 113 17.34 13.09 18.99
CA GLY A 113 16.19 12.45 18.32
C GLY A 113 15.81 13.06 16.96
N PHE A 114 16.30 14.27 16.66
CA PHE A 114 16.15 14.92 15.35
C PHE A 114 17.09 14.37 14.27
N ARG A 115 18.13 13.61 14.64
CA ARG A 115 19.12 13.10 13.69
C ARG A 115 18.55 11.94 12.88
N TRP A 116 18.83 11.97 11.57
CA TRP A 116 18.55 10.86 10.65
C TRP A 116 19.76 9.94 10.55
N ARG A 117 19.69 8.80 11.24
CA ARG A 117 20.80 7.85 11.32
C ARG A 117 20.75 6.85 10.17
N GLU A 118 21.88 6.21 9.90
CA GLU A 118 21.97 5.10 8.95
C GLU A 118 20.87 4.05 9.22
N GLY A 119 20.70 3.63 10.48
CA GLY A 119 19.65 2.67 10.87
C GLY A 119 18.23 3.14 10.55
N ASP A 120 17.95 4.44 10.55
CA ASP A 120 16.65 4.98 10.13
C ASP A 120 16.46 4.81 8.61
N ALA A 121 17.49 5.10 7.82
CA ALA A 121 17.49 4.93 6.37
C ALA A 121 17.31 3.46 5.95
N LEU A 122 18.02 2.55 6.62
CA LEU A 122 17.92 1.10 6.39
C LEU A 122 16.51 0.58 6.69
N ASN A 123 15.90 1.02 7.79
CA ASN A 123 14.52 0.67 8.14
C ASN A 123 13.53 1.25 7.11
N ALA A 124 13.69 2.52 6.73
CA ALA A 124 12.81 3.18 5.77
C ALA A 124 12.80 2.45 4.41
N ALA A 125 13.96 1.97 3.95
CA ALA A 125 14.11 1.27 2.68
C ALA A 125 13.32 -0.05 2.58
N ILE A 126 13.02 -0.68 3.72
CA ILE A 126 12.23 -1.92 3.79
C ILE A 126 10.81 -1.68 4.32
N GLY A 127 10.39 -0.41 4.44
CA GLY A 127 9.06 -0.03 4.92
C GLY A 127 8.84 -0.23 6.43
N GLN A 128 9.91 -0.20 7.22
CA GLN A 128 9.88 -0.27 8.69
C GLN A 128 10.27 1.09 9.31
N GLY A 129 10.31 1.12 10.63
CA GLY A 129 10.64 2.33 11.41
C GLY A 129 9.43 3.26 11.50
N ASP A 130 9.65 4.54 11.22
CA ASP A 130 8.61 5.55 11.38
C ASP A 130 7.61 5.59 10.21
N THR A 131 7.82 4.83 9.13
CA THR A 131 6.90 4.81 7.97
C THR A 131 5.58 4.13 8.32
N ALA A 132 4.45 4.75 7.99
CA ALA A 132 3.12 4.16 8.07
C ALA A 132 2.25 4.69 6.93
N VAL A 133 1.77 3.79 6.07
CA VAL A 133 1.00 4.13 4.87
C VAL A 133 -0.36 3.45 4.88
N THR A 134 -1.34 4.04 4.21
CA THR A 134 -2.68 3.44 4.09
C THR A 134 -2.73 2.42 2.94
N PRO A 135 -3.61 1.40 3.01
CA PRO A 135 -3.85 0.52 1.86
C PRO A 135 -4.26 1.27 0.59
N LEU A 136 -4.99 2.38 0.71
CA LEU A 136 -5.41 3.21 -0.42
C LEU A 136 -4.23 3.92 -1.08
N GLN A 137 -3.30 4.49 -0.29
CA GLN A 137 -2.05 5.04 -0.81
C GLN A 137 -1.23 4.00 -1.56
N MET A 138 -1.14 2.77 -1.02
CA MET A 138 -0.45 1.67 -1.72
C MET A 138 -1.17 1.24 -3.00
N ALA A 139 -2.50 1.27 -3.04
CA ALA A 139 -3.26 0.98 -4.24
C ALA A 139 -3.02 2.04 -5.33
N MET A 140 -2.91 3.32 -4.95
CA MET A 140 -2.51 4.38 -5.87
C MET A 140 -1.10 4.20 -6.40
N ALA A 141 -0.13 3.93 -5.54
CA ALA A 141 1.26 3.71 -5.93
C ALA A 141 1.38 2.54 -6.93
N TYR A 142 0.71 1.41 -6.66
CA TYR A 142 0.71 0.26 -7.58
C TYR A 142 -0.07 0.55 -8.87
N SER A 143 -1.12 1.37 -8.81
CA SER A 143 -1.84 1.84 -10.01
C SER A 143 -0.96 2.74 -10.88
N ALA A 144 -0.14 3.61 -10.28
CA ALA A 144 0.83 4.44 -10.99
C ALA A 144 1.90 3.58 -11.67
N ILE A 145 2.46 2.57 -10.99
CA ILE A 145 3.39 1.63 -11.63
C ILE A 145 2.71 0.93 -12.83
N ALA A 146 1.48 0.46 -12.64
CA ALA A 146 0.72 -0.26 -13.64
C ALA A 146 0.38 0.58 -14.89
N ASN A 147 0.11 1.87 -14.71
CA ASN A 147 -0.31 2.77 -15.79
C ASN A 147 0.84 3.60 -16.40
N GLY A 148 2.08 3.35 -15.99
CA GLY A 148 3.27 4.01 -16.53
C GLY A 148 3.68 5.31 -15.83
N GLY A 149 3.15 5.57 -14.63
CA GLY A 149 3.62 6.64 -13.73
C GLY A 149 2.61 7.74 -13.46
N THR A 150 1.34 7.61 -13.86
CA THR A 150 0.33 8.65 -13.61
C THR A 150 -0.42 8.38 -12.30
N LEU A 151 -0.46 9.36 -11.40
CA LEU A 151 -1.27 9.31 -10.19
C LEU A 151 -2.65 9.90 -10.49
N TYR A 152 -3.68 9.14 -10.14
CA TYR A 152 -5.07 9.55 -10.23
C TYR A 152 -5.66 9.67 -8.83
N GLN A 153 -6.49 10.67 -8.63
CA GLN A 153 -7.34 10.75 -7.44
C GLN A 153 -8.30 9.54 -7.44
N PRO A 154 -8.30 8.71 -6.39
CA PRO A 154 -9.27 7.64 -6.26
C PRO A 154 -10.67 8.24 -6.04
N GLN A 155 -11.67 7.70 -6.71
CA GLN A 155 -13.05 8.17 -6.66
C GLN A 155 -14.00 7.00 -6.41
N MET A 156 -14.94 7.17 -5.49
CA MET A 156 -16.04 6.24 -5.23
C MET A 156 -17.28 6.60 -6.05
N VAL A 157 -17.52 7.90 -6.26
CA VAL A 157 -18.66 8.43 -7.01
C VAL A 157 -18.28 8.61 -8.47
N LYS A 158 -19.12 8.07 -9.36
CA LYS A 158 -18.95 8.19 -10.81
C LYS A 158 -19.81 9.30 -11.44
N ALA A 159 -21.02 9.49 -10.93
CA ALA A 159 -21.95 10.49 -11.43
C ALA A 159 -23.06 10.77 -10.41
N ILE A 160 -23.69 11.93 -10.53
CA ILE A 160 -24.90 12.33 -9.82
C ILE A 160 -26.05 12.30 -10.84
N ILE A 161 -27.09 11.56 -10.53
CA ILE A 161 -28.26 11.37 -11.41
C ILE A 161 -29.50 11.84 -10.67
N GLY A 162 -30.31 12.68 -11.33
CA GLY A 162 -31.58 13.15 -10.81
C GLY A 162 -32.64 12.04 -10.76
N ALA A 163 -33.69 12.26 -9.97
CA ALA A 163 -34.81 11.32 -9.86
C ALA A 163 -35.57 11.13 -11.20
N ASP A 164 -35.45 12.08 -12.12
CA ASP A 164 -35.98 12.03 -13.49
C ASP A 164 -35.09 11.24 -14.46
N GLY A 165 -33.95 10.71 -13.99
CA GLY A 165 -32.97 9.99 -14.80
C GLY A 165 -31.99 10.89 -15.56
N ARG A 166 -32.08 12.22 -15.41
CA ARG A 166 -31.12 13.15 -16.03
C ARG A 166 -29.79 13.08 -15.29
N VAL A 167 -28.69 12.97 -16.05
CA VAL A 167 -27.34 13.12 -15.50
C VAL A 167 -27.14 14.58 -15.09
N VAL A 168 -26.95 14.81 -13.79
CA VAL A 168 -26.66 16.13 -13.22
C VAL A 168 -25.19 16.45 -13.39
N ASP A 169 -24.34 15.48 -13.05
CA ASP A 169 -22.90 15.60 -13.16
C ASP A 169 -22.26 14.22 -13.39
N GLU A 170 -21.26 14.15 -14.25
CA GLU A 170 -20.43 12.96 -14.44
C GLU A 170 -19.00 13.30 -14.01
N ILE A 171 -18.52 12.56 -13.01
CA ILE A 171 -17.25 12.86 -12.34
C ILE A 171 -16.13 12.22 -13.16
N ALA A 172 -15.37 13.07 -13.85
CA ALA A 172 -14.22 12.62 -14.63
C ALA A 172 -13.04 12.22 -13.72
N PRO A 173 -12.20 11.25 -14.12
CA PRO A 173 -10.96 10.94 -13.43
C PRO A 173 -10.03 12.16 -13.36
N VAL A 174 -9.51 12.45 -12.17
CA VAL A 174 -8.60 13.59 -11.95
C VAL A 174 -7.16 13.08 -11.86
N VAL A 175 -6.27 13.62 -12.70
CA VAL A 175 -4.83 13.40 -12.59
C VAL A 175 -4.29 14.32 -11.51
N THR A 176 -3.68 13.75 -10.47
CA THR A 176 -3.11 14.51 -9.36
C THR A 176 -1.63 14.80 -9.57
N ASP A 177 -0.89 13.85 -10.14
CA ASP A 177 0.54 13.99 -10.38
C ASP A 177 1.06 12.97 -11.43
N ARG A 178 2.34 13.08 -11.78
CA ARG A 178 3.07 12.10 -12.59
C ARG A 178 4.44 11.83 -11.96
N VAL A 179 4.69 10.56 -11.70
CA VAL A 179 5.99 10.08 -11.23
C VAL A 179 7.02 10.27 -12.34
N ASP A 180 8.09 11.02 -12.06
CA ASP A 180 9.23 11.19 -12.97
C ASP A 180 10.12 9.95 -12.97
N VAL A 181 9.71 8.92 -13.71
CA VAL A 181 10.44 7.66 -13.85
C VAL A 181 10.53 7.22 -15.30
N SER A 182 11.71 6.71 -15.68
CA SER A 182 11.92 6.22 -17.04
C SER A 182 11.05 5.00 -17.35
N ARG A 183 10.64 4.87 -18.62
CA ARG A 183 9.95 3.67 -19.12
C ARG A 183 10.76 2.39 -18.88
N THR A 184 12.09 2.48 -18.92
CA THR A 184 12.99 1.37 -18.61
C THR A 184 12.87 0.94 -17.14
N ALA A 185 12.80 1.89 -16.20
CA ALA A 185 12.60 1.59 -14.78
C ALA A 185 11.22 0.95 -14.54
N ILE A 186 10.16 1.48 -15.15
CA ILE A 186 8.81 0.90 -15.07
C ILE A 186 8.76 -0.53 -15.64
N SER A 187 9.43 -0.77 -16.77
CA SER A 187 9.53 -2.11 -17.37
C SER A 187 10.30 -3.07 -16.47
N PHE A 188 11.44 -2.61 -15.91
CA PHE A 188 12.24 -3.39 -14.98
C PHE A 188 11.45 -3.77 -13.73
N ILE A 189 10.80 -2.81 -13.06
CA ILE A 189 10.05 -3.08 -11.83
C ILE A 189 8.86 -4.00 -12.11
N THR A 190 8.13 -3.79 -13.22
CA THR A 190 7.02 -4.66 -13.62
C THR A 190 7.49 -6.09 -13.87
N SER A 191 8.63 -6.27 -14.55
CA SER A 191 9.24 -7.58 -14.78
C SER A 191 9.68 -8.27 -13.49
N ALA A 192 10.27 -7.51 -12.55
CA ALA A 192 10.67 -8.03 -11.24
C ALA A 192 9.46 -8.42 -10.37
N LEU A 193 8.42 -7.58 -10.33
CA LEU A 193 7.18 -7.84 -9.58
C LEU A 193 6.41 -9.05 -10.14
N ARG A 194 6.51 -9.35 -11.44
CA ARG A 194 5.96 -10.59 -12.01
C ARG A 194 6.63 -11.84 -11.44
N GLY A 195 7.94 -11.77 -11.22
CA GLY A 195 8.73 -12.88 -10.68
C GLY A 195 8.30 -13.29 -9.26
N VAL A 196 7.68 -12.38 -8.50
CA VAL A 196 7.22 -12.65 -7.13
C VAL A 196 6.20 -13.80 -7.07
N THR A 197 5.29 -13.89 -8.05
CA THR A 197 4.25 -14.94 -8.10
C THR A 197 4.67 -16.18 -8.89
N THR A 198 5.79 -16.15 -9.61
CA THR A 198 6.24 -17.29 -10.43
C THR A 198 7.35 -18.10 -9.79
N ASP A 199 8.28 -17.46 -9.08
CA ASP A 199 9.46 -18.11 -8.47
C ASP A 199 9.93 -17.32 -7.23
N GLY A 200 8.99 -16.67 -6.54
CA GLY A 200 9.31 -15.70 -5.51
C GLY A 200 8.46 -15.85 -4.26
N SER A 201 8.52 -14.83 -3.42
CA SER A 201 7.86 -14.81 -2.11
C SER A 201 6.33 -14.96 -2.17
N GLY A 202 5.70 -14.78 -3.32
CA GLY A 202 4.26 -14.93 -3.57
C GLY A 202 3.90 -16.13 -4.45
N GLU A 203 4.82 -17.06 -4.71
CA GLU A 203 4.61 -18.21 -5.60
C GLU A 203 3.54 -19.17 -5.05
N THR A 204 3.70 -19.64 -3.80
CA THR A 204 2.81 -20.63 -3.18
C THR A 204 1.32 -20.27 -3.30
N PRO A 205 0.85 -19.05 -2.93
CA PRO A 205 -0.57 -18.73 -3.07
C PRO A 205 -1.06 -18.73 -4.53
N PHE A 206 -0.19 -18.51 -5.51
CA PHE A 206 -0.54 -18.48 -6.94
C PHE A 206 -0.22 -19.79 -7.68
N ALA A 207 0.18 -20.85 -6.98
CA ALA A 207 0.38 -22.17 -7.57
C ALA A 207 -0.89 -22.67 -8.29
N GLY A 208 -0.76 -23.04 -9.57
CA GLY A 208 -1.88 -23.48 -10.41
C GLY A 208 -2.77 -22.36 -10.96
N PHE A 209 -2.47 -21.09 -10.69
CA PHE A 209 -3.13 -19.96 -11.32
C PHE A 209 -2.59 -19.77 -12.76
N PRO A 210 -3.41 -19.40 -13.77
CA PRO A 210 -2.99 -19.29 -15.17
C PRO A 210 -2.19 -18.00 -15.45
N LEU A 211 -1.00 -17.90 -14.85
CA LEU A 211 -0.10 -16.74 -14.95
C LEU A 211 0.40 -16.45 -16.37
N ASN A 212 0.29 -17.42 -17.29
CA ASN A 212 0.57 -17.23 -18.72
C ASN A 212 -0.52 -16.40 -19.44
N GLN A 213 -1.77 -16.48 -18.97
CA GLN A 213 -2.90 -15.74 -19.52
C GLN A 213 -3.14 -14.44 -18.72
N ILE A 214 -2.99 -14.51 -17.40
CA ILE A 214 -3.20 -13.40 -16.47
C ILE A 214 -1.92 -13.26 -15.63
N PRO A 215 -0.83 -12.70 -16.20
CA PRO A 215 0.37 -12.46 -15.42
C PRO A 215 0.06 -11.47 -14.29
N ILE A 216 0.53 -11.72 -13.08
CA ILE A 216 0.32 -10.85 -11.92
C ILE A 216 1.64 -10.18 -11.58
N ALA A 217 1.67 -8.86 -11.47
CA ALA A 217 2.79 -8.14 -10.86
C ALA A 217 2.43 -7.90 -9.40
N SER A 218 3.26 -8.37 -8.46
CA SER A 218 2.92 -8.30 -7.04
C SER A 218 4.13 -8.11 -6.15
N LYS A 219 3.85 -7.77 -4.89
CA LYS A 219 4.82 -7.84 -3.79
C LYS A 219 4.13 -8.27 -2.50
N THR A 220 4.79 -9.17 -1.78
CA THR A 220 4.41 -9.54 -0.41
C THR A 220 5.04 -8.59 0.61
N GLY A 221 4.39 -8.39 1.75
CA GLY A 221 4.92 -7.64 2.88
C GLY A 221 4.54 -8.27 4.22
N SER A 222 5.38 -8.02 5.22
CA SER A 222 5.14 -8.44 6.62
C SER A 222 5.57 -7.28 7.52
N ALA A 223 4.62 -6.48 7.99
CA ALA A 223 4.91 -5.34 8.87
C ALA A 223 4.97 -5.82 10.33
N GLN A 224 6.07 -5.55 11.02
CA GLN A 224 6.26 -6.00 12.39
C GLN A 224 5.40 -5.15 13.33
N VAL A 225 4.98 -5.75 14.44
CA VAL A 225 4.22 -5.06 15.49
C VAL A 225 4.95 -5.27 16.81
N THR A 226 5.07 -4.21 17.61
CA THR A 226 5.75 -4.29 18.91
C THR A 226 5.08 -5.29 19.85
N GLY A 227 5.89 -6.02 20.60
CA GLY A 227 5.45 -7.05 21.56
C GLY A 227 5.25 -8.42 20.92
N ASN A 228 4.57 -9.33 21.64
CA ASN A 228 4.33 -10.72 21.19
C ASN A 228 3.19 -10.83 20.16
N LYS A 229 3.06 -9.85 19.25
CA LYS A 229 1.99 -9.80 18.25
C LYS A 229 2.46 -10.37 16.93
N VAL A 230 1.53 -11.02 16.21
CA VAL A 230 1.79 -11.51 14.86
C VAL A 230 1.91 -10.32 13.90
N SER A 231 2.80 -10.41 12.92
CA SER A 231 2.97 -9.36 11.91
C SER A 231 1.68 -9.07 11.14
N THR A 232 1.57 -7.87 10.60
CA THR A 232 0.51 -7.52 9.66
C THR A 232 0.88 -8.02 8.25
N SER A 233 -0.01 -8.82 7.66
CA SER A 233 0.14 -9.41 6.34
C SER A 233 -0.21 -8.36 5.28
N TRP A 234 0.66 -8.15 4.30
CA TRP A 234 0.42 -7.25 3.16
C TRP A 234 0.61 -7.98 1.84
N PHE A 235 -0.25 -7.70 0.87
CA PHE A 235 -0.08 -8.11 -0.51
C PHE A 235 -0.57 -7.00 -1.42
N ALA A 236 0.32 -6.42 -2.22
CA ALA A 236 0.00 -5.40 -3.20
C ALA A 236 0.27 -5.93 -4.60
N SER A 237 -0.63 -5.68 -5.54
CA SER A 237 -0.53 -6.24 -6.88
C SER A 237 -1.32 -5.46 -7.92
N PHE A 238 -1.01 -5.69 -9.19
CA PHE A 238 -1.87 -5.34 -10.30
C PHE A 238 -1.87 -6.43 -11.37
N ALA A 239 -2.97 -6.50 -12.11
CA ALA A 239 -3.20 -7.53 -13.11
C ALA A 239 -4.12 -7.07 -14.26
N PRO A 240 -3.97 -7.66 -15.46
CA PRO A 240 -2.80 -8.42 -15.91
C PRO A 240 -1.56 -7.53 -16.03
N ALA A 241 -0.37 -8.01 -15.68
CA ALA A 241 0.86 -7.20 -15.64
C ALA A 241 1.28 -6.64 -17.02
N ASN A 242 0.87 -7.29 -18.11
CA ASN A 242 1.14 -6.87 -19.49
C ASN A 242 0.08 -5.91 -20.07
N LYS A 243 -1.13 -5.89 -19.49
CA LYS A 243 -2.21 -4.98 -19.87
C LYS A 243 -3.05 -4.65 -18.64
N PRO A 244 -2.52 -3.86 -17.69
CA PRO A 244 -3.13 -3.72 -16.36
C PRO A 244 -4.55 -3.19 -16.41
N ARG A 245 -5.40 -3.77 -15.55
CA ARG A 245 -6.82 -3.41 -15.42
C ARG A 245 -7.24 -3.14 -13.99
N TYR A 246 -6.68 -3.88 -13.05
CA TYR A 246 -7.02 -3.80 -11.63
C TYR A 246 -5.74 -3.75 -10.79
N ALA A 247 -5.74 -2.90 -9.77
CA ALA A 247 -4.78 -2.97 -8.67
C ALA A 247 -5.52 -3.47 -7.43
N VAL A 248 -4.92 -4.42 -6.72
CA VAL A 248 -5.48 -5.03 -5.52
C VAL A 248 -4.44 -4.98 -4.41
N VAL A 249 -4.79 -4.31 -3.32
CA VAL A 249 -4.01 -4.27 -2.08
C VAL A 249 -4.84 -4.88 -0.97
N MET A 250 -4.26 -5.86 -0.28
CA MET A 250 -4.86 -6.51 0.88
C MET A 250 -3.92 -6.34 2.07
N MET A 251 -4.49 -5.95 3.21
CA MET A 251 -3.82 -5.85 4.49
C MET A 251 -4.64 -6.61 5.54
N VAL A 252 -4.03 -7.55 6.25
CA VAL A 252 -4.65 -8.26 7.37
C VAL A 252 -3.78 -8.11 8.62
N THR A 253 -4.28 -7.35 9.60
CA THR A 253 -3.61 -7.15 10.89
C THR A 253 -3.49 -8.46 11.64
N GLN A 254 -2.32 -8.72 12.23
CA GLN A 254 -2.01 -10.01 12.87
C GLN A 254 -2.18 -11.23 11.94
N GLY A 255 -2.12 -11.01 10.62
CA GLY A 255 -2.23 -12.05 9.59
C GLY A 255 -0.92 -12.77 9.24
N GLY A 256 0.19 -12.48 9.92
CA GLY A 256 1.47 -13.11 9.65
C GLY A 256 2.10 -12.59 8.35
N THR A 257 2.59 -13.49 7.50
CA THR A 257 3.26 -13.11 6.26
C THR A 257 2.26 -12.80 5.14
N GLY A 258 2.64 -11.89 4.24
CA GLY A 258 1.86 -11.52 3.06
C GLY A 258 1.39 -12.73 2.23
N SER A 259 2.27 -13.72 2.05
CA SER A 259 2.02 -14.92 1.24
C SER A 259 1.07 -15.93 1.86
N LYS A 260 0.88 -15.93 3.18
CA LYS A 260 0.05 -16.93 3.88
C LYS A 260 -1.41 -16.51 3.99
N THR A 261 -1.69 -15.22 4.16
CA THR A 261 -3.05 -14.73 4.44
C THR A 261 -3.58 -13.79 3.36
N SER A 262 -2.83 -12.74 3.04
CA SER A 262 -3.26 -11.76 2.03
C SER A 262 -3.18 -12.34 0.61
N GLY A 263 -2.12 -13.06 0.28
CA GLY A 263 -1.89 -13.67 -1.04
C GLY A 263 -3.03 -14.56 -1.53
N PRO A 264 -3.47 -15.58 -0.77
CA PRO A 264 -4.61 -16.43 -1.15
C PRO A 264 -5.89 -15.63 -1.37
N SER A 265 -6.14 -14.61 -0.54
CA SER A 265 -7.32 -13.74 -0.66
C SER A 265 -7.28 -12.90 -1.92
N VAL A 266 -6.12 -12.32 -2.25
CA VAL A 266 -5.91 -11.58 -3.51
C VAL A 266 -6.05 -12.50 -4.73
N ARG A 267 -5.54 -13.73 -4.66
CA ARG A 267 -5.79 -14.74 -5.69
C ARG A 267 -7.29 -14.93 -5.92
N LYS A 268 -8.08 -15.14 -4.86
CA LYS A 268 -9.54 -15.29 -4.98
C LYS A 268 -10.21 -14.09 -5.64
N ILE A 269 -9.80 -12.87 -5.29
CA ILE A 269 -10.28 -11.66 -5.95
C ILE A 269 -9.98 -11.71 -7.45
N TYR A 270 -8.76 -12.09 -7.87
CA TYR A 270 -8.45 -12.22 -9.29
C TYR A 270 -9.17 -13.37 -9.98
N GLU A 271 -9.40 -14.49 -9.30
CA GLU A 271 -10.22 -15.58 -9.84
C GLU A 271 -11.64 -15.08 -10.19
N GLU A 272 -12.27 -14.33 -9.28
CA GLU A 272 -13.59 -13.74 -9.52
C GLU A 272 -13.57 -12.62 -10.58
N LEU A 273 -12.58 -11.73 -10.56
CA LEU A 273 -12.48 -10.63 -11.52
C LEU A 273 -12.28 -11.11 -12.96
N PHE A 274 -11.55 -12.21 -13.16
CA PHE A 274 -11.23 -12.72 -14.49
C PHE A 274 -12.00 -14.01 -14.88
N GLY A 275 -12.81 -14.56 -13.97
CA GLY A 275 -13.56 -15.79 -14.19
C GLY A 275 -12.63 -17.00 -14.33
N VAL A 276 -11.69 -17.15 -13.41
CA VAL A 276 -10.72 -18.26 -13.39
C VAL A 276 -11.27 -19.43 -12.60
N THR A 277 -11.25 -20.62 -13.20
CA THR A 277 -11.51 -21.89 -12.52
C THR A 277 -10.36 -22.85 -12.80
N GLY A 278 -9.56 -23.15 -11.78
CA GLY A 278 -8.31 -23.90 -11.96
C GLY A 278 -7.34 -23.11 -12.87
N THR A 279 -6.98 -23.70 -14.01
CA THR A 279 -6.11 -23.09 -15.02
C THR A 279 -6.88 -22.47 -16.20
N SER A 280 -8.21 -22.60 -16.21
CA SER A 280 -9.07 -22.07 -17.27
C SER A 280 -9.50 -20.64 -16.96
N VAL A 281 -9.49 -19.79 -17.98
CA VAL A 281 -9.98 -18.40 -17.90
C VAL A 281 -11.24 -18.28 -18.75
N ASN A 282 -12.36 -17.92 -18.13
CA ASN A 282 -13.62 -17.66 -18.81
C ASN A 282 -14.20 -16.30 -18.35
N PRO A 283 -14.02 -15.22 -19.12
CA PRO A 283 -14.54 -13.91 -18.75
C PRO A 283 -16.06 -13.86 -18.55
N ALA A 284 -16.83 -14.80 -19.11
CA ALA A 284 -18.27 -14.89 -18.87
C ALA A 284 -18.63 -15.39 -17.46
N GLN A 285 -17.66 -15.97 -16.74
CA GLN A 285 -17.76 -16.34 -15.33
C GLN A 285 -17.21 -15.27 -14.38
N SER A 286 -16.77 -14.12 -14.90
CA SER A 286 -16.36 -13.00 -14.07
C SER A 286 -17.52 -12.51 -13.21
N VAL A 287 -17.20 -12.07 -11.99
CA VAL A 287 -18.12 -11.32 -11.12
C VAL A 287 -18.54 -10.00 -11.77
N LEU A 288 -17.75 -9.46 -12.69
CA LEU A 288 -18.09 -8.25 -13.42
C LEU A 288 -18.88 -8.58 -14.69
N ILE A 289 -19.89 -7.77 -14.98
CA ILE A 289 -20.76 -7.93 -16.14
C ILE A 289 -19.93 -7.79 -17.43
N GLY A 290 -19.84 -8.87 -18.20
CA GLY A 290 -19.01 -8.90 -19.41
C GLY A 290 -17.50 -8.80 -19.12
N GLY A 291 -17.06 -9.14 -17.90
CA GLY A 291 -15.65 -9.16 -17.52
C GLY A 291 -15.01 -7.77 -17.35
N ALA A 292 -15.82 -6.72 -17.20
CA ALA A 292 -15.34 -5.36 -17.04
C ALA A 292 -16.27 -4.48 -16.18
N PRO A 293 -15.75 -3.44 -15.51
CA PRO A 293 -16.58 -2.44 -14.85
C PRO A 293 -17.55 -1.79 -15.84
N LEU A 294 -18.79 -1.57 -15.41
CA LEU A 294 -19.80 -0.93 -16.24
C LEU A 294 -19.41 0.51 -16.57
N LYS A 295 -19.31 0.80 -17.87
CA LYS A 295 -19.07 2.17 -18.37
C LYS A 295 -20.33 3.02 -18.42
N ARG A 296 -21.50 2.41 -18.60
CA ARG A 296 -22.78 3.13 -18.64
C ARG A 296 -23.27 3.47 -17.23
N LEU A 297 -23.96 4.59 -17.09
CA LEU A 297 -24.67 4.96 -15.87
C LEU A 297 -25.96 4.13 -15.75
N PRO A 298 -26.42 3.82 -14.52
CA PRO A 298 -27.69 3.13 -14.32
C PRO A 298 -28.85 4.00 -14.81
N SER A 299 -29.93 3.35 -15.27
CA SER A 299 -31.19 4.04 -15.52
C SER A 299 -31.96 4.24 -14.22
N VAL A 300 -32.83 5.25 -14.19
CA VAL A 300 -33.72 5.54 -13.05
C VAL A 300 -35.14 5.22 -13.47
N ARG A 301 -35.91 4.57 -12.59
CA ARG A 301 -37.33 4.27 -12.80
C ARG A 301 -38.19 5.53 -12.64
N PRO A 302 -39.45 5.52 -13.12
CA PRO A 302 -40.38 6.64 -12.91
C PRO A 302 -40.63 6.99 -11.43
N ASP A 303 -40.40 6.06 -10.51
CA ASP A 303 -40.49 6.27 -9.06
C ASP A 303 -39.21 6.86 -8.43
N GLY A 304 -38.20 7.22 -9.25
CA GLY A 304 -36.93 7.77 -8.80
C GLY A 304 -35.91 6.74 -8.31
N THR A 305 -36.23 5.44 -8.33
CA THR A 305 -35.30 4.41 -7.86
C THR A 305 -34.29 3.99 -8.95
N PRO A 306 -33.00 3.84 -8.63
CA PRO A 306 -32.01 3.38 -9.59
C PRO A 306 -32.25 1.91 -9.95
N VAL A 307 -32.15 1.58 -11.23
CA VAL A 307 -32.20 0.19 -11.71
C VAL A 307 -30.83 -0.44 -11.50
N ALA A 308 -30.70 -1.19 -10.42
CA ALA A 308 -29.55 -2.08 -10.24
C ALA A 308 -29.50 -3.10 -11.39
N PRO A 309 -28.32 -3.37 -11.97
CA PRO A 309 -28.17 -4.52 -12.87
C PRO A 309 -28.65 -5.79 -12.15
N ARG A 310 -29.55 -6.58 -12.74
CA ARG A 310 -30.08 -7.83 -12.15
C ARG A 310 -29.47 -9.09 -12.78
N GLY A 311 -29.42 -10.19 -12.00
CA GLY A 311 -29.09 -11.55 -12.46
C GLY A 311 -27.61 -11.94 -12.29
N LYS A 312 -27.15 -13.02 -12.96
CA LYS A 312 -25.70 -13.31 -13.13
C LYS A 312 -24.93 -12.11 -13.69
N MET A 313 -25.65 -11.15 -14.28
CA MET A 313 -25.19 -9.84 -14.71
C MET A 313 -25.27 -8.76 -13.60
N SER A 314 -25.11 -9.11 -12.32
CA SER A 314 -25.05 -8.13 -11.22
C SER A 314 -23.78 -8.23 -10.38
N GLY A 315 -23.00 -9.30 -10.57
CA GLY A 315 -21.85 -9.61 -9.71
C GLY A 315 -22.20 -10.02 -8.28
N LEU A 316 -23.48 -10.12 -7.94
CA LEU A 316 -23.95 -10.71 -6.70
C LEU A 316 -24.52 -12.08 -7.04
N SER A 317 -24.15 -13.11 -6.26
CA SER A 317 -24.80 -14.42 -6.42
C SER A 317 -26.30 -14.22 -6.24
N SER A 318 -27.10 -14.91 -7.05
CA SER A 318 -28.55 -14.90 -6.87
C SER A 318 -28.82 -15.37 -5.45
N ALA A 319 -29.20 -14.46 -4.56
CA ALA A 319 -29.76 -14.83 -3.27
C ALA A 319 -30.90 -15.80 -3.60
N SER A 320 -30.70 -17.06 -3.22
CA SER A 320 -31.75 -18.06 -3.27
C SER A 320 -32.86 -17.54 -2.36
N GLY A 321 -33.91 -16.98 -2.97
CA GLY A 321 -35.15 -16.72 -2.28
C GLY A 321 -35.70 -18.05 -1.81
N GLY A 322 -35.33 -18.44 -0.59
CA GLY A 322 -36.07 -19.43 0.17
C GLY A 322 -37.41 -18.81 0.48
N GLY A 323 -38.42 -19.24 -0.28
CA GLY A 323 -39.80 -19.10 0.15
C GLY A 323 -39.98 -19.84 1.47
N GLY A 324 -40.56 -19.12 2.42
CA GLY A 324 -41.11 -19.58 3.69
C GLY A 324 -42.08 -18.51 4.14
#